data_AF-A0A7S2MQW7-F1
#
_entry.id   AF-A0A7S2MQW7-F1
#
_cell.length_a   1.000
_cell.length_b   1.000
_cell.length_c   1.000
_cell.angle_alpha   90.00
_cell.angle_beta   90.00
_cell.angle_gamma   90.00
#
_symmetry.space_group_name_H-M   'P 1'
#
loop_
_entity.id
_entity.type
_entity.pdbx_description
1 polymer ?
#
loop_
_entity_poly.entity_id
_entity_poly.type
_entity_poly.pdbx_seq_one_letter_code
_entity_poly.pdbx_strand_id
1 'polypeptide(L)'
;PRTMVTHTWSNTFSNLVAAVFADCLVHATFDSVLALMGSQEGLEELQRRLEPQAKRTCWICALSVNQHATICSRTRKPQDSTGHDIRLCGCCTPKHSSGDECEVNKFDDMMAFLYVASPGLRQLVALDPRFDLLDRIWCMAELVEAQKLKLPQALNLISPAVLETHASQLRSVDIRQAHASHPEDRELILSKVKDPDAFNTALRDLLFNPTVGLFAVWPGGGGPMVQAASALVDSAGAMAGLAIAPGIASM
;
A
#
# COMPACT_ATOMS: atom_id res chain seq x y z
N PRO A 1 -5.97 -9.65 14.23
CA PRO A 1 -6.50 -9.64 12.84
C PRO A 1 -5.64 -10.60 12.01
N ARG A 2 -6.19 -11.28 11.00
CA ARG A 2 -5.38 -12.21 10.16
C ARG A 2 -4.79 -11.56 8.92
N THR A 3 -5.40 -10.48 8.46
CA THR A 3 -4.92 -9.71 7.31
C THR A 3 -4.71 -8.27 7.72
N MET A 4 -3.53 -7.70 7.48
CA MET A 4 -3.33 -6.26 7.47
C MET A 4 -3.55 -5.74 6.05
N VAL A 5 -4.28 -4.64 5.89
CA VAL A 5 -4.56 -4.06 4.57
C VAL A 5 -3.78 -2.76 4.43
N THR A 6 -2.84 -2.74 3.49
CA THR A 6 -2.17 -1.51 3.06
C THR A 6 -3.00 -0.88 1.94
N HIS A 7 -3.38 0.38 2.14
CA HIS A 7 -4.16 1.16 1.20
C HIS A 7 -3.74 2.64 1.26
N THR A 8 -4.04 3.39 0.20
CA THR A 8 -3.93 4.84 0.20
C THR A 8 -5.27 5.50 0.57
N TRP A 9 -5.21 6.69 1.16
CA TRP A 9 -6.38 7.54 1.44
C TRP A 9 -6.94 8.23 0.20
N SER A 10 -6.20 8.25 -0.90
CA SER A 10 -6.71 8.71 -2.19
C SER A 10 -7.60 7.67 -2.88
N ASN A 11 -7.60 6.41 -2.39
CA ASN A 11 -8.51 5.38 -2.88
C ASN A 11 -9.94 5.68 -2.40
N THR A 12 -10.93 5.27 -3.19
CA THR A 12 -12.32 5.36 -2.72
C THR A 12 -12.59 4.28 -1.67
N PHE A 13 -13.51 4.56 -0.77
CA PHE A 13 -13.94 3.57 0.23
C PHE A 13 -14.52 2.30 -0.44
N SER A 14 -15.28 2.46 -1.53
CA SER A 14 -15.84 1.35 -2.28
C SER A 14 -14.77 0.43 -2.87
N ASN A 15 -13.69 0.99 -3.44
CA ASN A 15 -12.58 0.20 -3.98
C ASN A 15 -11.83 -0.55 -2.87
N LEU A 16 -11.58 0.10 -1.72
CA LEU A 16 -10.95 -0.54 -0.57
C LEU A 16 -11.76 -1.75 -0.08
N VAL A 17 -13.08 -1.56 0.12
CA VAL A 17 -13.97 -2.64 0.56
C VAL A 17 -14.06 -3.74 -0.51
N ALA A 18 -14.17 -3.38 -1.78
CA ALA A 18 -14.19 -4.34 -2.89
C ALA A 18 -12.90 -5.18 -2.94
N ALA A 19 -11.72 -4.58 -2.73
CA ALA A 19 -10.45 -5.29 -2.67
C ALA A 19 -10.39 -6.30 -1.51
N VAL A 20 -10.92 -5.93 -0.33
CA VAL A 20 -11.00 -6.83 0.83
C VAL A 20 -11.95 -8.00 0.56
N PHE A 21 -13.13 -7.71 -0.01
CA PHE A 21 -14.09 -8.76 -0.39
C PHE A 21 -13.54 -9.67 -1.49
N ALA A 22 -12.82 -9.11 -2.47
CA ALA A 22 -12.12 -9.88 -3.48
C ALA A 22 -11.07 -10.82 -2.86
N ASP A 23 -10.25 -10.37 -1.90
CA ASP A 23 -9.31 -11.24 -1.18
C ASP A 23 -10.03 -12.35 -0.39
N CYS A 24 -11.15 -12.04 0.28
CA CYS A 24 -11.98 -13.04 0.95
C CYS A 24 -12.53 -14.10 -0.02
N LEU A 25 -12.89 -13.69 -1.23
CA LEU A 25 -13.40 -14.54 -2.30
C LEU A 25 -12.29 -15.16 -3.16
N VAL A 26 -11.00 -14.90 -2.85
CA VAL A 26 -9.84 -15.39 -3.60
C VAL A 26 -9.82 -14.90 -5.06
N HIS A 27 -10.30 -13.68 -5.29
CA HIS A 27 -10.23 -13.00 -6.56
C HIS A 27 -8.98 -12.13 -6.64
N ALA A 28 -8.27 -12.17 -7.76
CA ALA A 28 -7.09 -11.34 -8.01
C ALA A 28 -7.42 -9.87 -8.32
N THR A 29 -8.64 -9.61 -8.78
CA THR A 29 -9.17 -8.29 -9.11
C THR A 29 -10.47 -8.00 -8.36
N PHE A 30 -10.80 -6.72 -8.20
CA PHE A 30 -12.00 -6.29 -7.48
C PHE A 30 -13.08 -5.62 -8.33
N ASP A 31 -12.90 -5.47 -9.65
CA ASP A 31 -13.91 -4.92 -10.57
C ASP A 31 -15.28 -5.63 -10.49
N SER A 32 -15.27 -6.96 -10.54
CA SER A 32 -16.51 -7.76 -10.45
C SER A 32 -17.23 -7.61 -9.11
N VAL A 33 -16.45 -7.49 -8.02
CA VAL A 33 -16.99 -7.25 -6.68
C VAL A 33 -17.54 -5.83 -6.57
N LEU A 34 -16.83 -4.84 -7.11
CA LEU A 34 -17.25 -3.45 -7.13
C LEU A 34 -18.55 -3.27 -7.92
N ALA A 35 -18.72 -3.98 -9.05
CA ALA A 35 -19.96 -3.97 -9.81
C ALA A 35 -21.15 -4.52 -9.01
N LEU A 36 -20.95 -5.60 -8.25
CA LEU A 36 -21.98 -6.16 -7.36
C LEU A 36 -22.36 -5.20 -6.22
N MET A 37 -21.43 -4.40 -5.72
CA MET A 37 -21.73 -3.38 -4.69
C MET A 37 -22.62 -2.24 -5.20
N GLY A 38 -22.86 -2.15 -6.52
CA GLY A 38 -23.65 -1.10 -7.16
C GLY A 38 -25.17 -1.30 -7.13
N SER A 39 -25.67 -2.46 -6.71
CA SER A 39 -27.12 -2.73 -6.60
C SER A 39 -27.47 -3.52 -5.35
N GLN A 40 -28.75 -3.46 -4.95
CA GLN A 40 -29.25 -4.20 -3.79
C GLN A 40 -29.12 -5.73 -3.99
N GLU A 41 -29.48 -6.23 -5.17
CA GLU A 41 -29.38 -7.65 -5.51
C GLU A 41 -27.93 -8.12 -5.52
N GLY A 42 -27.00 -7.27 -5.99
CA GLY A 42 -25.58 -7.58 -5.98
C GLY A 42 -24.98 -7.62 -4.56
N LEU A 43 -25.47 -6.75 -3.65
CA LEU A 43 -25.08 -6.79 -2.23
C LEU A 43 -25.57 -8.06 -1.53
N GLU A 44 -26.81 -8.50 -1.81
CA GLU A 44 -27.36 -9.75 -1.28
C GLU A 44 -26.55 -10.97 -1.76
N GLU A 45 -26.17 -10.97 -3.04
CA GLU A 45 -25.29 -11.99 -3.61
C GLU A 45 -23.91 -11.97 -2.95
N LEU A 46 -23.30 -10.79 -2.76
CA LEU A 46 -22.02 -10.67 -2.07
C LEU A 46 -22.12 -11.17 -0.63
N GLN A 47 -23.18 -10.81 0.09
CA GLN A 47 -23.39 -11.27 1.46
C GLN A 47 -23.43 -12.80 1.54
N ARG A 48 -24.20 -13.44 0.66
CA ARG A 48 -24.28 -14.91 0.55
C ARG A 48 -22.92 -15.54 0.27
N ARG A 49 -22.11 -14.93 -0.62
CA ARG A 49 -20.77 -15.42 -0.97
C ARG A 49 -19.74 -15.20 0.14
N LEU A 50 -19.89 -14.15 0.94
CA LEU A 50 -18.98 -13.77 2.01
C LEU A 50 -19.33 -14.43 3.36
N GLU A 51 -20.55 -14.93 3.54
CA GLU A 51 -20.99 -15.61 4.77
C GLU A 51 -19.99 -16.69 5.25
N PRO A 52 -19.46 -17.58 4.39
CA PRO A 52 -18.47 -18.58 4.83
C PRO A 52 -17.15 -17.97 5.33
N GLN A 53 -16.87 -16.71 4.97
CA GLN A 53 -15.67 -15.97 5.32
C GLN A 53 -15.91 -14.95 6.45
N ALA A 54 -17.11 -14.90 7.05
CA ALA A 54 -17.49 -13.86 8.02
C ALA A 54 -16.59 -13.77 9.27
N LYS A 55 -15.83 -14.83 9.58
CA LYS A 55 -14.86 -14.87 10.69
C LYS A 55 -13.48 -14.31 10.32
N ARG A 56 -13.22 -14.00 9.05
CA ARG A 56 -11.97 -13.35 8.64
C ARG A 56 -11.93 -11.95 9.23
N THR A 57 -10.81 -11.61 9.85
CA THR A 57 -10.61 -10.30 10.47
C THR A 57 -9.50 -9.56 9.75
N CYS A 58 -9.79 -8.32 9.35
CA CYS A 58 -8.84 -7.44 8.70
C CYS A 58 -8.49 -6.27 9.62
N TRP A 59 -7.24 -5.86 9.63
CA TRP A 59 -6.80 -4.58 10.17
C TRP A 59 -6.72 -3.60 9.02
N ILE A 60 -7.47 -2.51 9.12
CA ILE A 60 -7.52 -1.43 8.12
C ILE A 60 -7.32 -0.14 8.89
N CYS A 61 -6.30 0.65 8.55
CA CYS A 61 -5.93 1.83 9.36
C CYS A 61 -7.07 2.84 9.49
N ALA A 62 -7.90 3.00 8.45
CA ALA A 62 -9.08 3.86 8.48
C ALA A 62 -10.15 3.43 9.51
N LEU A 63 -10.17 2.16 9.92
CA LEU A 63 -11.13 1.60 10.89
C LEU A 63 -10.51 1.30 12.25
N SER A 64 -9.20 1.02 12.27
CA SER A 64 -8.51 0.44 13.42
C SER A 64 -7.68 1.45 14.22
N VAL A 65 -7.47 2.64 13.65
CA VAL A 65 -6.75 3.74 14.29
C VAL A 65 -7.74 4.81 14.71
N ASN A 66 -7.57 5.39 15.90
CA ASN A 66 -8.39 6.49 16.38
C ASN A 66 -8.06 7.82 15.68
N GLN A 67 -8.47 7.93 14.41
CA GLN A 67 -8.31 9.14 13.60
C GLN A 67 -9.03 10.36 14.21
N HIS A 68 -10.03 10.12 15.07
CA HIS A 68 -10.73 11.20 15.76
C HIS A 68 -9.82 11.91 16.78
N ALA A 69 -8.88 11.21 17.41
CA ALA A 69 -7.87 11.80 18.30
C ALA A 69 -6.72 12.49 17.54
N THR A 70 -6.77 12.61 16.22
CA THR A 70 -5.68 13.19 15.42
C THR A 70 -6.13 14.26 14.43
N ILE A 71 -7.23 14.05 13.69
CA ILE A 71 -7.57 14.90 12.52
C ILE A 71 -8.98 15.48 12.53
N CYS A 72 -9.89 15.12 13.44
CA CYS A 72 -11.31 15.52 13.31
C CYS A 72 -11.60 17.03 13.47
N SER A 73 -10.68 17.80 14.05
CA SER A 73 -10.83 19.24 14.29
C SER A 73 -10.10 20.09 13.25
N ARG A 74 -9.62 19.49 12.15
CA ARG A 74 -8.91 20.18 11.08
C ARG A 74 -9.33 19.64 9.72
N THR A 75 -9.34 20.51 8.70
CA THR A 75 -9.54 20.10 7.31
C THR A 75 -8.56 20.84 6.40
N ARG A 76 -8.13 20.18 5.34
CA ARG A 76 -7.35 20.80 4.25
C ARG A 76 -8.23 21.32 3.12
N LYS A 77 -9.41 20.74 2.99
CA LYS A 77 -10.39 21.12 1.99
C LYS A 77 -11.59 21.71 2.73
N PRO A 78 -12.02 22.93 2.40
CA PRO A 78 -13.21 23.51 3.05
C PRO A 78 -14.47 22.71 2.69
N GLN A 79 -14.45 21.99 1.57
CA GLN A 79 -15.58 21.23 1.04
C GLN A 79 -15.23 19.75 0.83
N ASP A 80 -16.25 18.90 0.94
CA ASP A 80 -16.16 17.48 0.59
C ASP A 80 -16.17 17.25 -0.93
N SER A 81 -16.11 15.99 -1.36
CA SER A 81 -16.11 15.63 -2.78
C SER A 81 -17.41 15.93 -3.52
N THR A 82 -18.47 16.32 -2.81
CA THR A 82 -19.77 16.71 -3.35
C THR A 82 -20.00 18.22 -3.33
N GLY A 83 -19.02 18.98 -2.84
CA GLY A 83 -19.08 20.44 -2.74
C GLY A 83 -19.76 20.97 -1.48
N HIS A 84 -20.11 20.11 -0.51
CA HIS A 84 -20.67 20.56 0.76
C HIS A 84 -19.57 20.98 1.73
N ASP A 85 -19.80 22.07 2.47
CA ASP A 85 -18.86 22.56 3.47
C ASP A 85 -18.65 21.55 4.60
N ILE A 86 -17.39 21.26 4.89
CA ILE A 86 -17.00 20.35 5.97
C ILE A 86 -17.14 21.06 7.30
N ARG A 87 -18.08 20.60 8.13
CA ARG A 87 -18.19 21.01 9.53
C ARG A 87 -17.14 20.29 10.37
N LEU A 88 -16.21 21.06 10.92
CA LEU A 88 -15.21 20.53 11.84
C LEU A 88 -15.86 20.04 13.13
N CYS A 89 -15.28 19.00 13.71
CA CYS A 89 -15.78 18.45 14.96
C CYS A 89 -15.42 19.37 16.15
N GLY A 90 -16.41 19.74 16.96
CA GLY A 90 -16.25 20.54 18.18
C GLY A 90 -16.02 19.72 19.46
N CYS A 91 -15.56 18.47 19.34
CA CYS A 91 -15.32 17.61 20.51
C CYS A 91 -14.19 18.16 21.41
N CYS A 92 -14.21 17.79 22.68
CA CYS A 92 -13.13 18.08 23.64
C CYS A 92 -12.04 16.99 23.67
N THR A 93 -12.12 15.97 22.82
CA THR A 93 -11.12 14.89 22.76
C THR A 93 -9.74 15.46 22.42
N PRO A 94 -8.71 15.26 23.27
CA PRO A 94 -7.35 15.70 23.00
C PRO A 94 -6.84 15.27 21.63
N LYS A 95 -6.02 16.12 20.99
CA LYS A 95 -5.47 15.88 19.66
C LYS A 95 -3.98 15.60 19.75
N HIS A 96 -3.58 14.40 19.35
CA HIS A 96 -2.19 13.95 19.38
C HIS A 96 -1.68 13.86 17.94
N SER A 97 -0.88 14.83 17.51
CA SER A 97 -0.22 14.79 16.19
C SER A 97 1.16 14.12 16.23
N SER A 98 1.72 13.92 17.43
CA SER A 98 3.01 13.26 17.66
C SER A 98 3.09 12.74 19.10
N GLY A 99 4.22 12.11 19.46
CA GLY A 99 4.44 11.55 20.79
C GLY A 99 3.82 10.17 20.99
N ASP A 100 3.76 9.72 22.24
CA ASP A 100 3.38 8.34 22.59
C ASP A 100 1.88 8.06 22.44
N GLU A 101 1.04 9.08 22.61
CA GLU A 101 -0.41 8.98 22.45
C GLU A 101 -0.86 9.10 20.99
N CYS A 102 0.05 9.38 20.05
CA CYS A 102 -0.25 9.47 18.63
C CYS A 102 -0.19 8.08 17.98
N GLU A 103 -1.34 7.49 17.66
CA GLU A 103 -1.38 6.17 17.00
C GLU A 103 -0.88 6.20 15.56
N VAL A 104 -1.00 7.34 14.85
CA VAL A 104 -0.70 7.44 13.41
C VAL A 104 0.79 7.51 13.07
N ASN A 105 1.70 7.56 14.04
CA ASN A 105 3.15 7.55 13.79
C ASN A 105 3.84 6.24 14.23
N LYS A 106 3.06 5.22 14.65
CA LYS A 106 3.54 3.95 15.21
C LYS A 106 3.25 2.75 14.31
N PHE A 107 3.23 2.93 12.99
CA PHE A 107 2.89 1.86 12.05
C PHE A 107 3.90 0.70 12.07
N ASP A 108 5.19 0.98 12.21
CA ASP A 108 6.25 -0.02 12.38
C ASP A 108 6.06 -0.84 13.66
N ASP A 109 5.85 -0.16 14.79
CA ASP A 109 5.56 -0.83 16.07
C ASP A 109 4.27 -1.66 16.01
N MET A 110 3.23 -1.13 15.36
CA MET A 110 1.96 -1.80 15.15
C MET A 110 2.12 -3.07 14.30
N MET A 111 2.90 -3.01 13.21
CA MET A 111 3.18 -4.17 12.37
C MET A 111 3.93 -5.26 13.15
N ALA A 112 4.95 -4.88 13.92
CA ALA A 112 5.70 -5.81 14.77
C ALA A 112 4.79 -6.45 15.85
N PHE A 113 3.92 -5.65 16.48
CA PHE A 113 2.93 -6.16 17.43
C PHE A 113 1.95 -7.13 16.79
N LEU A 114 1.38 -6.80 15.63
CA LEU A 114 0.45 -7.67 14.92
C LEU A 114 1.11 -8.99 14.51
N TYR A 115 2.36 -8.95 14.05
CA TYR A 115 3.13 -10.14 13.69
C TYR A 115 3.24 -11.13 14.85
N VAL A 116 3.53 -10.64 16.06
CA VAL A 116 3.62 -11.47 17.27
C VAL A 116 2.23 -11.91 17.75
N ALA A 117 1.26 -11.00 17.76
CA ALA A 117 -0.07 -11.24 18.33
C ALA A 117 -0.99 -12.08 17.44
N SER A 118 -0.74 -12.15 16.13
CA SER A 118 -1.61 -12.81 15.16
C SER A 118 -0.84 -13.86 14.33
N PRO A 119 -0.74 -15.11 14.81
CA PRO A 119 -0.11 -16.19 14.06
C PRO A 119 -0.72 -16.33 12.65
N GLY A 120 0.14 -16.37 11.64
CA GLY A 120 -0.28 -16.45 10.24
C GLY A 120 -0.76 -15.10 9.66
N LEU A 121 -0.39 -13.97 10.27
CA LEU A 121 -0.63 -12.65 9.70
C LEU A 121 -0.09 -12.58 8.26
N ARG A 122 -0.91 -12.02 7.37
CA ARG A 122 -0.56 -11.68 5.99
C ARG A 122 -0.86 -10.21 5.72
N GLN A 123 -0.31 -9.68 4.64
CA GLN A 123 -0.66 -8.36 4.13
C GLN A 123 -1.41 -8.47 2.81
N LEU A 124 -2.50 -7.72 2.70
CA LEU A 124 -3.20 -7.43 1.46
C LEU A 124 -2.82 -6.02 0.99
N VAL A 125 -2.30 -5.91 -0.22
CA VAL A 125 -1.99 -4.64 -0.88
C VAL A 125 -3.17 -4.30 -1.78
N ALA A 126 -4.04 -3.41 -1.31
CA ALA A 126 -5.20 -2.94 -2.06
C ALA A 126 -4.79 -1.75 -2.95
N LEU A 127 -4.26 -2.05 -4.14
CA LEU A 127 -3.73 -1.05 -5.06
C LEU A 127 -4.88 -0.26 -5.70
N ASP A 128 -4.83 1.07 -5.55
CA ASP A 128 -5.85 1.95 -6.11
C ASP A 128 -5.71 2.07 -7.63
N PRO A 129 -6.79 2.41 -8.36
CA PRO A 129 -6.75 2.48 -9.82
C PRO A 129 -5.72 3.45 -10.40
N ARG A 130 -5.23 4.42 -9.61
CA ARG A 130 -4.23 5.41 -10.03
C ARG A 130 -2.81 5.08 -9.58
N PHE A 131 -2.64 3.96 -8.88
CA PHE A 131 -1.37 3.50 -8.33
C PHE A 131 -0.76 4.48 -7.32
N ASP A 132 -1.58 5.40 -6.77
CA ASP A 132 -1.13 6.41 -5.80
C ASP A 132 -0.49 5.75 -4.57
N LEU A 133 -0.93 4.53 -4.18
CA LEU A 133 -0.31 3.74 -3.11
C LEU A 133 1.21 3.64 -3.29
N LEU A 134 1.68 3.44 -4.52
CA LEU A 134 3.09 3.36 -4.88
C LEU A 134 3.75 4.74 -5.05
N ASP A 135 3.08 5.82 -4.63
CA ASP A 135 3.67 7.14 -4.43
C ASP A 135 3.52 7.61 -2.98
N ARG A 136 2.82 6.86 -2.13
CA ARG A 136 2.64 7.18 -0.71
C ARG A 136 3.77 6.60 0.13
N ILE A 137 4.52 7.48 0.80
CA ILE A 137 5.72 7.07 1.55
C ILE A 137 5.40 6.07 2.66
N TRP A 138 4.28 6.25 3.37
CA TRP A 138 3.80 5.31 4.39
C TRP A 138 3.48 3.94 3.80
N CYS A 139 2.78 3.89 2.67
CA CYS A 139 2.42 2.63 2.03
C CYS A 139 3.67 1.87 1.56
N MET A 140 4.63 2.55 0.94
CA MET A 140 5.91 1.93 0.57
C MET A 140 6.68 1.39 1.77
N ALA A 141 6.72 2.15 2.87
CA ALA A 141 7.34 1.71 4.12
C ALA A 141 6.67 0.45 4.66
N GLU A 142 5.33 0.38 4.67
CA GLU A 142 4.57 -0.82 5.06
C GLU A 142 4.85 -2.02 4.16
N LEU A 143 5.03 -1.84 2.85
CA LEU A 143 5.35 -2.93 1.93
C LEU A 143 6.71 -3.57 2.27
N VAL A 144 7.73 -2.74 2.44
CA VAL A 144 9.09 -3.21 2.75
C VAL A 144 9.17 -3.75 4.18
N GLU A 145 8.45 -3.17 5.14
CA GLU A 145 8.42 -3.68 6.51
C GLU A 145 7.74 -5.05 6.59
N ALA A 146 6.64 -5.25 5.86
CA ALA A 146 5.99 -6.56 5.74
C ALA A 146 6.95 -7.62 5.16
N GLN A 147 7.75 -7.25 4.15
CA GLN A 147 8.76 -8.12 3.57
C GLN A 147 9.85 -8.50 4.59
N LYS A 148 10.35 -7.56 5.40
CA LYS A 148 11.33 -7.84 6.47
C LYS A 148 10.77 -8.79 7.52
N LEU A 149 9.50 -8.60 7.90
CA LEU A 149 8.76 -9.48 8.82
C LEU A 149 8.36 -10.82 8.17
N LYS A 150 8.66 -11.00 6.87
CA LYS A 150 8.32 -12.19 6.07
C LYS A 150 6.83 -12.49 6.08
N LEU A 151 6.00 -11.45 6.11
CA LEU A 151 4.56 -11.60 5.98
C LEU A 151 4.24 -12.06 4.55
N PRO A 152 3.39 -13.07 4.34
CA PRO A 152 2.85 -13.34 3.01
C PRO A 152 2.10 -12.10 2.50
N GLN A 153 2.50 -11.59 1.34
CA GLN A 153 1.90 -10.42 0.72
C GLN A 153 1.08 -10.85 -0.50
N ALA A 154 -0.10 -10.27 -0.68
CA ALA A 154 -0.89 -10.46 -1.90
C ALA A 154 -1.36 -9.12 -2.44
N LEU A 155 -1.45 -9.06 -3.76
CA LEU A 155 -1.84 -7.87 -4.50
C LEU A 155 -3.27 -8.01 -5.01
N ASN A 156 -4.06 -6.94 -4.89
CA ASN A 156 -5.39 -6.86 -5.50
C ASN A 156 -5.52 -5.54 -6.27
N LEU A 157 -6.02 -5.61 -7.50
CA LEU A 157 -6.15 -4.50 -8.44
C LEU A 157 -7.60 -4.35 -8.88
N ILE A 158 -7.95 -3.20 -9.47
CA ILE A 158 -9.28 -3.09 -10.09
C ILE A 158 -9.44 -4.07 -11.26
N SER A 159 -8.45 -4.14 -12.16
CA SER A 159 -8.42 -5.05 -13.31
C SER A 159 -6.98 -5.19 -13.82
N PRO A 160 -6.66 -6.13 -14.73
CA PRO A 160 -5.32 -6.20 -15.31
C PRO A 160 -5.01 -5.00 -16.23
N ALA A 161 -6.04 -4.39 -16.83
CA ALA A 161 -5.90 -3.32 -17.82
C ALA A 161 -5.19 -2.05 -17.27
N VAL A 162 -5.27 -1.80 -15.96
CA VAL A 162 -4.60 -0.63 -15.37
C VAL A 162 -3.08 -0.77 -15.35
N LEU A 163 -2.53 -1.98 -15.46
CA LEU A 163 -1.10 -2.22 -15.45
C LEU A 163 -0.39 -1.57 -16.64
N GLU A 164 -0.96 -1.68 -17.84
CA GLU A 164 -0.38 -1.09 -19.06
C GLU A 164 -0.38 0.44 -18.98
N THR A 165 -1.44 1.00 -18.42
CA THR A 165 -1.61 2.46 -18.29
C THR A 165 -0.62 3.06 -17.29
N HIS A 166 -0.27 2.31 -16.24
CA HIS A 166 0.62 2.76 -15.16
C HIS A 166 2.03 2.19 -15.24
N ALA A 167 2.41 1.57 -16.37
CA ALA A 167 3.71 0.93 -16.53
C ALA A 167 4.89 1.90 -16.31
N SER A 168 4.75 3.18 -16.69
CA SER A 168 5.78 4.21 -16.45
C SER A 168 5.96 4.53 -14.97
N GLN A 169 4.87 4.74 -14.25
CA GLN A 169 4.86 5.03 -12.81
C GLN A 169 5.50 3.90 -12.02
N LEU A 170 5.17 2.66 -12.37
CA LEU A 170 5.77 1.46 -11.79
C LEU A 170 7.29 1.38 -11.97
N ARG A 171 7.81 1.83 -13.11
CA ARG A 171 9.25 1.87 -13.39
C ARG A 171 9.98 2.93 -12.56
N SER A 172 9.30 4.01 -12.18
CA SER A 172 9.89 5.15 -11.49
C SER A 172 9.71 5.13 -9.97
N VAL A 173 9.20 4.03 -9.40
CA VAL A 173 9.00 3.90 -7.95
C VAL A 173 10.31 4.17 -7.21
N ASP A 174 10.28 5.18 -6.34
CA ASP A 174 11.40 5.61 -5.50
C ASP A 174 10.86 6.28 -4.21
N ILE A 175 11.29 5.77 -3.05
CA ILE A 175 10.90 6.28 -1.73
C ILE A 175 11.25 7.76 -1.53
N ARG A 176 12.29 8.26 -2.20
CA ARG A 176 12.71 9.68 -2.15
C ARG A 176 11.71 10.58 -2.87
N GLN A 177 11.02 10.07 -3.88
CA GLN A 177 10.00 10.81 -4.62
C GLN A 177 8.60 10.62 -4.04
N ALA A 178 8.45 9.69 -3.10
CA ALA A 178 7.19 9.44 -2.43
C ALA A 178 6.74 10.66 -1.60
N HIS A 179 5.43 10.80 -1.48
CA HIS A 179 4.78 11.91 -0.80
C HIS A 179 3.98 11.43 0.42
N ALA A 180 3.77 12.36 1.35
CA ALA A 180 2.85 12.21 2.45
C ALA A 180 1.85 13.36 2.43
N SER A 181 0.75 13.20 3.15
CA SER A 181 -0.15 14.34 3.33
C SER A 181 0.60 15.45 4.06
N HIS A 182 1.24 15.15 5.19
CA HIS A 182 2.02 16.14 5.93
C HIS A 182 3.51 16.00 5.59
N PRO A 183 4.23 17.09 5.25
CA PRO A 183 5.66 17.01 4.95
C PRO A 183 6.50 16.39 6.07
N GLU A 184 6.15 16.65 7.34
CA GLU A 184 6.81 16.09 8.51
C GLU A 184 6.76 14.56 8.54
N ASP A 185 5.68 13.95 8.03
CA ASP A 185 5.55 12.50 7.93
C ASP A 185 6.56 11.91 6.94
N ARG A 186 6.79 12.63 5.82
CA ARG A 186 7.78 12.22 4.81
C ARG A 186 9.18 12.28 5.40
N GLU A 187 9.50 13.36 6.09
CA GLU A 187 10.80 13.52 6.77
C GLU A 187 11.00 12.45 7.84
N LEU A 188 9.98 12.18 8.66
CA LEU A 188 10.02 11.14 9.67
C LEU A 188 10.31 9.77 9.05
N ILE A 189 9.58 9.37 8.00
CA ILE A 189 9.81 8.07 7.37
C ILE A 189 11.17 8.00 6.69
N LEU A 190 11.58 9.03 5.95
CA LEU A 190 12.92 9.05 5.34
C LEU A 190 14.03 8.98 6.40
N SER A 191 13.85 9.60 7.57
CA SER A 191 14.83 9.52 8.66
C SER A 191 15.00 8.11 9.23
N LYS A 192 13.96 7.26 9.11
CA LYS A 192 14.01 5.83 9.50
C LYS A 192 14.69 4.96 8.43
N VAL A 193 14.81 5.46 7.19
CA VAL A 193 15.45 4.75 6.08
C VAL A 193 16.95 5.04 6.08
N LYS A 194 17.74 4.10 6.63
CA LYS A 194 19.21 4.23 6.72
C LYS A 194 19.91 4.35 5.36
N ASP A 195 19.44 3.55 4.40
CA ASP A 195 19.97 3.50 3.04
C ASP A 195 18.78 3.49 2.06
N PRO A 196 18.46 4.64 1.44
CA PRO A 196 17.34 4.70 0.51
C PRO A 196 17.57 3.93 -0.79
N ASP A 197 18.83 3.65 -1.21
CA ASP A 197 19.10 2.82 -2.38
C ASP A 197 18.85 1.34 -2.08
N ALA A 198 19.28 0.87 -0.92
CA ALA A 198 18.94 -0.48 -0.46
C ALA A 198 17.42 -0.64 -0.28
N PHE A 199 16.74 0.37 0.27
CA PHE A 199 15.28 0.39 0.39
C PHE A 199 14.60 0.27 -0.97
N ASN A 200 15.00 1.10 -1.94
CA ASN A 200 14.43 1.08 -3.28
C ASN A 200 14.72 -0.22 -4.02
N THR A 201 15.90 -0.81 -3.82
CA THR A 201 16.23 -2.15 -4.34
C THR A 201 15.29 -3.20 -3.76
N ALA A 202 15.08 -3.20 -2.44
CA ALA A 202 14.16 -4.13 -1.77
C ALA A 202 12.70 -3.94 -2.26
N LEU A 203 12.24 -2.70 -2.38
CA LEU A 203 10.90 -2.39 -2.89
C LEU A 203 10.72 -2.85 -4.34
N ARG A 204 11.71 -2.62 -5.22
CA ARG A 204 11.66 -3.05 -6.62
C ARG A 204 11.73 -4.57 -6.75
N ASP A 205 12.57 -5.24 -5.97
CA ASP A 205 12.61 -6.70 -5.92
C ASP A 205 11.27 -7.27 -5.43
N LEU A 206 10.71 -6.72 -4.35
CA LEU A 206 9.39 -7.09 -3.85
C LEU A 206 8.30 -6.96 -4.93
N LEU A 207 8.29 -5.89 -5.71
CA LEU A 207 7.26 -5.67 -6.73
C LEU A 207 7.49 -6.52 -7.98
N PHE A 208 8.73 -6.56 -8.48
CA PHE A 208 9.02 -6.92 -9.87
C PHE A 208 9.96 -8.11 -10.04
N ASN A 209 10.46 -8.73 -8.97
CA ASN A 209 11.26 -9.93 -9.11
C ASN A 209 10.53 -10.96 -10.00
N PRO A 210 11.18 -11.52 -11.04
CA PRO A 210 10.51 -12.30 -12.06
C PRO A 210 9.94 -13.63 -11.57
N THR A 211 10.37 -14.11 -10.41
CA THR A 211 9.95 -15.39 -9.84
C THR A 211 9.06 -15.21 -8.61
N VAL A 212 9.37 -14.24 -7.75
CA VAL A 212 8.72 -14.10 -6.43
C VAL A 212 8.09 -12.73 -6.18
N GLY A 213 8.25 -11.77 -7.10
CA GLY A 213 7.71 -10.42 -6.93
C GLY A 213 6.20 -10.41 -6.99
N LEU A 214 5.57 -9.42 -6.34
CA LEU A 214 4.11 -9.31 -6.21
C LEU A 214 3.40 -9.38 -7.56
N PHE A 215 3.92 -8.73 -8.60
CA PHE A 215 3.33 -8.78 -9.93
C PHE A 215 3.60 -10.10 -10.67
N ALA A 216 4.69 -10.81 -10.35
CA ALA A 216 5.03 -12.10 -10.96
C ALA A 216 4.15 -13.24 -10.45
N VAL A 217 3.89 -13.25 -9.14
CA VAL A 217 3.03 -14.28 -8.51
C VAL A 217 1.56 -13.88 -8.48
N TRP A 218 1.21 -12.68 -8.99
CA TRP A 218 -0.18 -12.22 -9.01
C TRP A 218 -1.03 -13.08 -9.96
N PRO A 219 -2.12 -13.71 -9.48
CA PRO A 219 -2.91 -14.64 -10.29
C PRO A 219 -3.63 -14.00 -11.49
N GLY A 220 -3.78 -12.66 -11.50
CA GLY A 220 -4.44 -11.92 -12.58
C GLY A 220 -3.59 -11.71 -13.84
N GLY A 221 -2.33 -12.20 -13.85
CA GLY A 221 -1.46 -12.19 -15.03
C GLY A 221 -0.59 -10.92 -15.16
N GLY A 222 0.49 -10.83 -14.39
CA GLY A 222 1.46 -9.71 -14.45
C GLY A 222 2.69 -9.95 -15.34
N GLY A 223 2.75 -11.06 -16.08
CA GLY A 223 3.92 -11.50 -16.84
C GLY A 223 4.57 -10.45 -17.76
N PRO A 224 3.80 -9.76 -18.63
CA PRO A 224 4.36 -8.73 -19.52
C PRO A 224 5.00 -7.56 -18.76
N MET A 225 4.45 -7.22 -17.59
CA MET A 225 4.90 -6.10 -16.79
C MET A 225 6.16 -6.44 -15.98
N VAL A 226 6.23 -7.68 -15.50
CA VAL A 226 7.41 -8.25 -14.86
C VAL A 226 8.59 -8.34 -15.83
N GLN A 227 8.35 -8.70 -17.10
CA GLN A 227 9.37 -8.69 -18.14
C GLN A 227 9.89 -7.26 -18.42
N ALA A 228 8.98 -6.29 -18.52
CA ALA A 228 9.34 -4.88 -18.72
C ALA A 228 10.12 -4.28 -17.53
N ALA A 229 9.81 -4.70 -16.29
CA ALA A 229 10.50 -4.25 -15.09
C ALA A 229 11.83 -4.98 -14.84
N SER A 230 11.93 -6.28 -15.16
CA SER A 230 13.17 -7.07 -15.01
C SER A 230 14.29 -6.53 -15.90
N ALA A 231 13.98 -6.11 -17.14
CA ALA A 231 14.96 -5.48 -18.05
C ALA A 231 15.58 -4.17 -17.48
N LEU A 232 14.93 -3.56 -16.48
CA LEU A 232 15.41 -2.32 -15.84
C LEU A 232 16.28 -2.58 -14.61
N VAL A 233 15.98 -3.66 -13.86
CA VAL A 233 16.85 -4.11 -12.77
C VAL A 233 18.21 -4.54 -13.33
N ASP A 234 18.21 -5.23 -14.47
CA ASP A 234 19.44 -5.65 -15.16
C ASP A 234 20.26 -4.46 -15.70
N SER A 235 19.61 -3.40 -16.19
CA SER A 235 20.31 -2.20 -16.68
C SER A 235 20.79 -1.27 -15.55
N ALA A 236 20.08 -1.19 -14.42
CA ALA A 236 20.55 -0.50 -13.22
C ALA A 236 21.74 -1.24 -12.56
N GLY A 237 21.71 -2.58 -12.54
CA GLY A 237 22.84 -3.40 -12.09
C GLY A 237 24.07 -3.28 -13.00
N ALA A 238 23.87 -3.21 -14.32
CA ALA A 238 24.95 -2.99 -15.29
C ALA A 238 25.60 -1.60 -15.15
N MET A 239 24.80 -0.56 -14.89
CA MET A 239 25.31 0.82 -14.67
C MET A 239 26.09 0.95 -13.35
N ALA A 240 25.70 0.22 -12.29
CA ALA A 240 26.46 0.17 -11.04
C ALA A 240 27.79 -0.59 -11.17
N GLY A 241 27.85 -1.62 -12.03
CA GLY A 241 29.07 -2.39 -12.31
C GLY A 241 30.14 -1.66 -13.13
N LEU A 242 29.78 -0.58 -13.83
CA LEU A 242 30.70 0.24 -14.64
C LEU A 242 31.37 1.38 -13.85
N ALA A 243 30.99 1.63 -12.60
CA ALA A 243 31.53 2.71 -11.77
C ALA A 243 32.79 2.35 -10.96
N ILE A 244 33.34 1.14 -11.12
CA ILE A 244 34.60 0.73 -10.47
C ILE A 244 35.59 0.22 -11.52
N ALA A 245 36.19 1.14 -12.28
CA ALA A 245 37.46 0.91 -12.94
C ALA A 245 38.50 1.84 -12.28
N PRO A 246 39.48 1.33 -11.52
CA PRO A 246 40.53 2.17 -10.96
C PRO A 246 41.40 2.70 -12.09
N GLY A 247 41.60 4.02 -12.11
CA GLY A 247 42.55 4.69 -12.99
C GLY A 247 43.94 4.06 -12.85
N ILE A 248 44.48 3.62 -13.98
CA ILE A 248 45.86 3.19 -14.10
C ILE A 248 46.73 4.44 -13.94
N ALA A 249 47.44 4.51 -12.82
CA ALA A 249 48.46 5.50 -12.57
C ALA A 249 49.76 5.13 -13.31
N SER A 250 50.23 6.07 -14.13
CA SER A 250 51.63 6.43 -14.42
C SER A 250 52.75 5.42 -14.13
N MET A 251 53.47 5.06 -15.20
CA MET A 251 54.95 5.11 -15.26
C MET A 251 55.36 5.70 -16.61
#